data_AF-A0A1R0KD30-F1
#
_entry.id   AF-A0A1R0KD30-F1
#
_cell.length_a   1.000
_cell.length_b   1.000
_cell.length_c   1.000
_cell.angle_alpha   90.00
_cell.angle_beta   90.00
_cell.angle_gamma   90.00
#
_symmetry.space_group_name_H-M   'P 1'
#
loop_
_entity.id
_entity.type
_entity.pdbx_description
1 polymer ?
#
loop_
_entity_poly.entity_id
_entity_poly.type
_entity_poly.pdbx_seq_one_letter_code
_entity_poly.pdbx_strand_id
1 'polypeptide(L)'
;MTATVRSLLHWALPTGHEDLYLAMVWRWWDDQALALLQGRLRSVEVGSAQAAVNDIRDRFANENLPTLVELSDVDTAEVVAEHGTRAFVQQMEWIAFPPVSLEKAIVDYYRAYTQTVRWIDEDLIGIPELSRFEAELIDEWEREFEWTVDNLDDDADDKAKQRAGKDMLRQLLLRTGISVRARYNDPFFARGQRHMLADSGRIGWHPDFESRLTQLLQVPA
;
A
#
# COMPACT_ATOMS: atom_id res chain seq x y z
N MET A 1 26.57 -19.85 -10.11
CA MET A 1 26.65 -18.57 -9.38
C MET A 1 25.74 -18.57 -8.16
N THR A 2 24.44 -18.88 -8.32
CA THR A 2 23.44 -18.92 -7.23
C THR A 2 23.80 -19.88 -6.09
N ALA A 3 24.32 -21.08 -6.40
CA ALA A 3 24.74 -22.06 -5.39
C ALA A 3 25.92 -21.59 -4.52
N THR A 4 26.88 -20.86 -5.11
CA THR A 4 28.04 -20.32 -4.39
C THR A 4 27.64 -19.18 -3.45
N VAL A 5 26.76 -18.28 -3.91
CA VAL A 5 26.22 -17.18 -3.09
C VAL A 5 25.38 -17.72 -1.93
N ARG A 6 24.52 -18.73 -2.18
CA ARG A 6 23.74 -19.40 -1.13
C ARG A 6 24.64 -20.00 -0.05
N SER A 7 25.72 -20.67 -0.45
CA SER A 7 26.69 -21.26 0.49
C SER A 7 27.38 -20.22 1.36
N LEU A 8 27.70 -19.04 0.81
CA LEU A 8 28.39 -17.98 1.55
C LEU A 8 27.46 -17.22 2.51
N LEU A 9 26.16 -17.14 2.19
CA LEU A 9 25.18 -16.41 2.98
C LEU A 9 24.38 -17.27 3.97
N HIS A 10 24.60 -18.58 4.05
CA HIS A 10 23.71 -19.49 4.77
C HIS A 10 23.41 -19.14 6.25
N TRP A 11 24.33 -18.50 6.99
CA TRP A 11 24.07 -18.03 8.36
C TRP A 11 23.20 -16.76 8.44
N ALA A 12 23.02 -16.08 7.32
CA ALA A 12 22.28 -14.82 7.17
C ALA A 12 20.99 -14.99 6.35
N LEU A 13 20.67 -16.21 5.90
CA LEU A 13 19.49 -16.48 5.10
C LEU A 13 18.22 -16.51 5.98
N PRO A 14 17.16 -15.77 5.62
CA PRO A 14 15.85 -15.95 6.21
C PRO A 14 15.36 -17.37 5.90
N THR A 15 15.17 -18.19 6.94
CA THR A 15 14.73 -19.58 6.77
C THR A 15 13.35 -19.61 6.11
N GLY A 16 13.23 -20.34 5.01
CA GLY A 16 11.97 -20.47 4.26
C GLY A 16 11.75 -19.40 3.17
N HIS A 17 12.56 -18.33 3.14
CA HIS A 17 12.46 -17.25 2.14
C HIS A 17 13.80 -16.99 1.45
N GLU A 18 14.66 -18.00 1.35
CA GLU A 18 16.02 -17.84 0.84
C GLU A 18 16.05 -17.36 -0.62
N ASP A 19 15.11 -17.83 -1.44
CA ASP A 19 15.02 -17.47 -2.86
C ASP A 19 14.57 -16.02 -3.05
N LEU A 20 13.56 -15.59 -2.28
CA LEU A 20 13.09 -14.22 -2.29
C LEU A 20 14.17 -13.25 -1.80
N TYR A 21 14.86 -13.60 -0.71
CA TYR A 21 16.00 -12.84 -0.21
C TYR A 21 17.10 -12.70 -1.27
N LEU A 22 17.51 -13.80 -1.92
CA LEU A 22 18.51 -13.75 -2.97
C LEU A 22 18.05 -12.92 -4.18
N ALA A 23 16.78 -13.00 -4.57
CA ALA A 23 16.23 -12.18 -5.63
C ALA A 23 16.31 -10.68 -5.30
N MET A 24 16.03 -10.30 -4.05
CA MET A 24 16.16 -8.90 -3.59
C MET A 24 17.63 -8.43 -3.58
N VAL A 25 18.57 -9.30 -3.16
CA VAL A 25 20.01 -8.99 -3.22
C VAL A 25 20.47 -8.80 -4.67
N TRP A 26 20.00 -9.65 -5.59
CA TRP A 26 20.31 -9.50 -7.02
C TRP A 26 19.74 -8.21 -7.60
N ARG A 27 18.50 -7.86 -7.28
CA ARG A 27 17.90 -6.60 -7.69
C ARG A 27 18.74 -5.40 -7.25
N TRP A 28 19.17 -5.38 -5.98
CA TRP A 28 20.04 -4.32 -5.48
C TRP A 28 21.36 -4.24 -6.26
N TRP A 29 21.94 -5.39 -6.60
CA TRP A 29 23.17 -5.44 -7.40
C TRP A 29 22.96 -4.93 -8.83
N ASP A 30 21.84 -5.29 -9.46
CA ASP A 30 21.48 -4.81 -10.79
C ASP A 30 21.35 -3.28 -10.81
N ASP A 31 20.76 -2.69 -9.77
CA ASP A 31 20.69 -1.23 -9.61
C ASP A 31 22.09 -0.60 -9.54
N GLN A 32 23.02 -1.22 -8.79
CA GLN A 32 24.41 -0.74 -8.73
C GLN A 32 25.11 -0.87 -10.08
N ALA A 33 24.95 -2.01 -10.76
CA ALA A 33 25.53 -2.26 -12.07
C ALA A 33 25.02 -1.25 -13.11
N LEU A 34 23.72 -0.98 -13.11
CA LEU A 34 23.11 0.01 -13.99
C LEU A 34 23.66 1.42 -13.72
N ALA A 35 23.80 1.80 -12.44
CA ALA A 35 24.36 3.09 -12.06
C ALA A 35 25.85 3.24 -12.43
N LEU A 36 26.64 2.16 -12.38
CA LEU A 36 28.03 2.12 -12.85
C LEU A 36 28.09 2.29 -14.38
N LEU A 37 27.27 1.55 -15.12
CA LEU A 37 27.20 1.62 -16.58
C LEU A 37 26.77 3.01 -17.08
N GLN A 38 25.90 3.68 -16.33
CA GLN A 38 25.43 5.03 -16.62
C GLN A 38 26.40 6.13 -16.12
N GLY A 39 27.53 5.75 -15.51
CA GLY A 39 28.52 6.68 -14.97
C GLY A 39 28.06 7.49 -13.76
N ARG A 40 26.92 7.13 -13.14
CA ARG A 40 26.43 7.76 -11.90
C ARG A 40 27.23 7.30 -10.69
N LEU A 41 27.74 6.07 -10.73
CA LEU A 41 28.69 5.53 -9.78
C LEU A 41 30.02 5.24 -10.47
N ARG A 42 31.12 5.32 -9.71
CA ARG A 42 32.46 4.95 -10.19
C ARG A 42 32.92 3.59 -9.66
N SER A 43 32.46 3.22 -8.47
CA SER A 43 32.77 1.96 -7.80
C SER A 43 31.72 1.69 -6.72
N VAL A 44 31.62 0.44 -6.26
CA VAL A 44 30.80 0.05 -5.11
C VAL A 44 31.75 -0.36 -3.99
N GLU A 45 31.64 0.29 -2.83
CA GLU A 45 32.43 -0.07 -1.65
C GLU A 45 31.91 -1.34 -0.97
N VAL A 46 32.84 -2.16 -0.47
CA VAL A 46 32.48 -3.41 0.23
C VAL A 46 31.60 -3.16 1.45
N GLY A 47 31.88 -2.09 2.21
CA GLY A 47 31.07 -1.71 3.37
C GLY A 47 29.62 -1.38 3.00
N SER A 48 29.41 -0.64 1.92
CA SER A 48 28.06 -0.32 1.40
C SER A 48 27.33 -1.56 0.92
N ALA A 49 28.04 -2.48 0.25
CA ALA A 49 27.44 -3.75 -0.17
C ALA A 49 27.03 -4.61 1.02
N GLN A 50 27.87 -4.69 2.05
CA GLN A 50 27.57 -5.44 3.26
C GLN A 50 26.39 -4.83 4.04
N ALA A 51 26.33 -3.50 4.11
CA ALA A 51 25.20 -2.79 4.72
C ALA A 51 23.89 -3.08 3.97
N ALA A 52 23.88 -2.97 2.63
CA ALA A 52 22.69 -3.26 1.83
C ALA A 52 22.19 -4.71 1.99
N VAL A 53 23.10 -5.68 2.01
CA VAL A 53 22.77 -7.10 2.23
C VAL A 53 22.15 -7.32 3.62
N ASN A 54 22.71 -6.69 4.66
CA ASN A 54 22.15 -6.74 6.01
C ASN A 54 20.78 -6.06 6.08
N ASP A 55 20.62 -4.88 5.47
CA ASP A 55 19.34 -4.16 5.44
C ASP A 55 18.24 -4.97 4.74
N ILE A 56 18.59 -5.68 3.65
CA ILE A 56 17.66 -6.58 2.96
C ILE A 56 17.28 -7.74 3.89
N ARG A 57 18.23 -8.34 4.60
CA ARG A 57 17.95 -9.42 5.56
C ARG A 57 17.03 -8.94 6.68
N ASP A 58 17.27 -7.75 7.22
CA ASP A 58 16.52 -7.20 8.35
C ASP A 58 15.04 -6.91 7.99
N ARG A 59 14.69 -6.85 6.69
CA ARG A 59 13.29 -6.80 6.22
C ARG A 59 12.52 -8.10 6.43
N PHE A 60 13.21 -9.22 6.61
CA PHE A 60 12.60 -10.53 6.91
C PHE A 60 12.51 -10.81 8.41
N ALA A 61 12.91 -9.86 9.26
CA ALA A 61 12.74 -10.00 10.71
C ALA A 61 11.25 -9.95 11.09
N ASN A 62 10.89 -10.59 12.21
CA ASN A 62 9.50 -10.71 12.66
C ASN A 62 8.75 -9.37 12.81
N GLU A 63 9.44 -8.27 13.09
CA GLU A 63 8.83 -6.93 13.25
C GLU A 63 8.76 -6.12 11.94
N ASN A 64 9.18 -6.70 10.82
CA ASN A 64 9.28 -6.02 9.53
C ASN A 64 8.75 -6.89 8.39
N LEU A 65 8.58 -6.29 7.22
CA LEU A 65 8.23 -6.97 5.98
C LEU A 65 9.03 -6.37 4.81
N PRO A 66 9.36 -7.16 3.78
CA PRO A 66 9.96 -6.63 2.57
C PRO A 66 8.90 -5.95 1.70
N THR A 67 9.19 -4.75 1.20
CA THR A 67 8.44 -4.19 0.07
C THR A 67 8.85 -4.91 -1.20
N LEU A 68 7.86 -5.48 -1.87
CA LEU A 68 8.01 -6.33 -3.04
C LEU A 68 7.49 -5.64 -4.31
N VAL A 69 6.65 -4.62 -4.15
CA VAL A 69 6.10 -3.80 -5.25
C VAL A 69 6.61 -2.37 -5.12
N GLU A 70 7.73 -2.10 -5.79
CA GLU A 70 8.36 -0.78 -5.79
C GLU A 70 7.60 0.18 -6.71
N LEU A 71 7.57 1.46 -6.35
CA LEU A 71 6.91 2.48 -7.17
C LEU A 71 7.56 2.61 -8.56
N SER A 72 8.87 2.37 -8.66
CA SER A 72 9.62 2.41 -9.92
C SER A 72 9.16 1.36 -10.94
N ASP A 73 8.51 0.30 -10.46
CA ASP A 73 8.10 -0.83 -11.29
C ASP A 73 6.66 -0.67 -11.80
N VAL A 74 5.97 0.38 -11.37
CA VAL A 74 4.56 0.61 -11.68
C VAL A 74 4.41 1.54 -12.88
N ASP A 75 3.82 1.04 -13.96
CA ASP A 75 3.28 1.89 -15.01
C ASP A 75 1.98 2.52 -14.53
N THR A 76 2.06 3.81 -14.19
CA THR A 76 0.90 4.56 -13.67
C THR A 76 -0.23 4.64 -14.69
N ALA A 77 0.08 4.78 -15.99
CA ALA A 77 -0.96 4.93 -17.01
C ALA A 77 -1.72 3.62 -17.20
N GLU A 78 -1.00 2.49 -17.21
CA GLU A 78 -1.59 1.16 -17.30
C GLU A 78 -2.48 0.86 -16.07
N VAL A 79 -1.95 1.08 -14.87
CA VAL A 79 -2.67 0.83 -13.62
C VAL A 79 -3.93 1.70 -13.48
N VAL A 80 -3.88 2.97 -13.88
CA VAL A 80 -5.05 3.85 -13.88
C VAL A 80 -6.11 3.37 -14.88
N ALA A 81 -5.69 2.89 -16.06
CA ALA A 81 -6.62 2.36 -17.06
C ALA A 81 -7.31 1.07 -16.58
N GLU A 82 -6.58 0.18 -15.90
CA GLU A 82 -7.12 -1.10 -15.42
C GLU A 82 -8.04 -0.94 -14.19
N HIS A 83 -7.69 -0.05 -13.27
CA HIS A 83 -8.37 0.07 -11.97
C HIS A 83 -9.29 1.29 -11.85
N GLY A 84 -9.43 2.11 -12.90
CA GLY A 84 -10.23 3.33 -12.89
C GLY A 84 -11.75 3.15 -12.69
N THR A 85 -12.27 1.94 -12.85
CA THR A 85 -13.71 1.63 -12.68
C THR A 85 -14.06 0.97 -11.35
N ARG A 86 -13.07 0.78 -10.47
CA ARG A 86 -13.22 0.16 -9.15
C ARG A 86 -14.19 0.94 -8.26
N ALA A 87 -14.81 0.26 -7.31
CA ALA A 87 -15.84 0.87 -6.45
C ALA A 87 -15.25 2.00 -5.61
N PHE A 88 -14.02 1.87 -5.11
CA PHE A 88 -13.38 2.96 -4.36
C PHE A 88 -13.14 4.21 -5.22
N VAL A 89 -12.93 4.06 -6.55
CA VAL A 89 -12.76 5.20 -7.47
C VAL A 89 -14.08 5.94 -7.61
N GLN A 90 -15.19 5.22 -7.76
CA GLN A 90 -16.53 5.82 -7.76
C GLN A 90 -16.81 6.56 -6.43
N GLN A 91 -16.37 6.01 -5.29
CA GLN A 91 -16.47 6.71 -4.01
C GLN A 91 -15.66 8.02 -3.98
N MET A 92 -14.50 8.06 -4.63
CA MET A 92 -13.69 9.29 -4.74
C MET A 92 -14.36 10.34 -5.62
N GLU A 93 -15.13 9.94 -6.62
CA GLU A 93 -15.95 10.85 -7.42
C GLU A 93 -17.08 11.47 -6.59
N TRP A 94 -17.71 10.70 -5.69
CA TRP A 94 -18.77 11.21 -4.81
C TRP A 94 -18.33 12.34 -3.90
N ILE A 95 -17.05 12.43 -3.58
CA ILE A 95 -16.48 13.50 -2.75
C ILE A 95 -15.72 14.54 -3.58
N ALA A 96 -15.80 14.46 -4.92
CA ALA A 96 -15.06 15.27 -5.87
C ALA A 96 -13.54 15.31 -5.60
N PHE A 97 -12.93 14.15 -5.33
CA PHE A 97 -11.51 14.05 -5.02
C PHE A 97 -10.64 14.53 -6.20
N PRO A 98 -9.51 15.25 -5.98
CA PRO A 98 -8.73 15.81 -7.07
C PRO A 98 -8.14 14.73 -8.01
N PRO A 99 -8.17 14.92 -9.35
CA PRO A 99 -7.82 13.87 -10.32
C PRO A 99 -6.38 13.38 -10.18
N VAL A 100 -5.41 14.28 -9.99
CA VAL A 100 -3.99 13.89 -9.79
C VAL A 100 -3.79 13.09 -8.49
N SER A 101 -4.58 13.40 -7.46
CA SER A 101 -4.54 12.64 -6.20
C SER A 101 -5.25 11.30 -6.34
N LEU A 102 -6.28 11.21 -7.17
CA LEU A 102 -6.98 9.98 -7.51
C LEU A 102 -6.04 9.00 -8.23
N GLU A 103 -5.26 9.45 -9.23
CA GLU A 103 -4.26 8.59 -9.89
C GLU A 103 -3.28 7.97 -8.88
N LYS A 104 -2.79 8.79 -7.93
CA LYS A 104 -1.91 8.31 -6.84
C LYS A 104 -2.62 7.32 -5.93
N ALA A 105 -3.89 7.53 -5.61
CA ALA A 105 -4.69 6.61 -4.81
C ALA A 105 -4.89 5.26 -5.53
N ILE A 106 -5.07 5.27 -6.86
CA ILE A 106 -5.16 4.06 -7.67
C ILE A 106 -3.83 3.30 -7.64
N VAL A 107 -2.69 4.01 -7.74
CA VAL A 107 -1.37 3.39 -7.60
C VAL A 107 -1.16 2.81 -6.19
N ASP A 108 -1.52 3.54 -5.13
CA ASP A 108 -1.42 3.03 -3.75
C ASP A 108 -2.31 1.78 -3.55
N TYR A 109 -3.55 1.78 -4.08
CA TYR A 109 -4.44 0.62 -4.10
C TYR A 109 -3.79 -0.58 -4.78
N TYR A 110 -3.33 -0.42 -6.02
CA TYR A 110 -2.73 -1.50 -6.80
C TYR A 110 -1.50 -2.07 -6.09
N ARG A 111 -0.62 -1.18 -5.59
CA ARG A 111 0.59 -1.60 -4.88
C ARG A 111 0.23 -2.35 -3.60
N ALA A 112 -0.70 -1.86 -2.79
CA ALA A 112 -1.11 -2.55 -1.57
C ALA A 112 -1.75 -3.91 -1.86
N TYR A 113 -2.62 -4.00 -2.86
CA TYR A 113 -3.24 -5.26 -3.29
C TYR A 113 -2.19 -6.28 -3.71
N THR A 114 -1.32 -5.92 -4.65
CA THR A 114 -0.27 -6.81 -5.16
C THR A 114 0.75 -7.16 -4.07
N GLN A 115 1.08 -6.21 -3.19
CA GLN A 115 1.95 -6.44 -2.03
C GLN A 115 1.35 -7.49 -1.09
N THR A 116 0.06 -7.39 -0.77
CA THR A 116 -0.66 -8.35 0.08
C THR A 116 -0.68 -9.75 -0.54
N VAL A 117 -1.02 -9.85 -1.83
CA VAL A 117 -1.01 -11.15 -2.54
C VAL A 117 0.37 -11.78 -2.47
N ARG A 118 1.42 -11.02 -2.80
CA ARG A 118 2.80 -11.54 -2.76
C ARG A 118 3.25 -11.92 -1.36
N TRP A 119 2.88 -11.17 -0.33
CA TRP A 119 3.22 -11.55 1.04
C TRP A 119 2.53 -12.85 1.48
N ILE A 120 1.29 -13.08 1.06
CA ILE A 120 0.58 -14.32 1.37
C ILE A 120 1.19 -15.50 0.60
N ASP A 121 1.45 -15.33 -0.70
CA ASP A 121 2.03 -16.38 -1.55
C ASP A 121 3.42 -16.81 -1.07
N GLU A 122 4.21 -15.86 -0.54
CA GLU A 122 5.55 -16.09 0.00
C GLU A 122 5.54 -16.44 1.50
N ASP A 123 4.37 -16.65 2.12
CA ASP A 123 4.18 -16.97 3.56
C ASP A 123 4.86 -15.95 4.52
N LEU A 124 4.94 -14.68 4.10
CA LEU A 124 5.55 -13.61 4.89
C LEU A 124 4.59 -13.03 5.93
N ILE A 125 3.29 -13.15 5.70
CA ILE A 125 2.23 -12.64 6.57
C ILE A 125 1.04 -13.60 6.62
N GLY A 126 0.47 -13.79 7.82
CA GLY A 126 -0.75 -14.56 8.00
C GLY A 126 -2.02 -13.73 7.81
N ILE A 127 -3.09 -14.35 7.32
CA ILE A 127 -4.42 -13.72 7.22
C ILE A 127 -4.89 -13.09 8.55
N PRO A 128 -4.73 -13.73 9.74
CA PRO A 128 -5.17 -13.12 11.00
C PRO A 128 -4.40 -11.83 11.36
N GLU A 129 -3.14 -11.70 10.93
CA GLU A 129 -2.34 -10.49 11.13
C GLU A 129 -2.86 -9.35 10.25
N LEU A 130 -3.11 -9.63 8.97
CA LEU A 130 -3.73 -8.68 8.04
C LEU A 130 -5.12 -8.23 8.52
N SER A 131 -5.98 -9.16 8.95
CA SER A 131 -7.32 -8.83 9.42
C SER A 131 -7.30 -7.95 10.67
N ARG A 132 -6.33 -8.14 11.57
CA ARG A 132 -6.15 -7.27 12.75
C ARG A 132 -5.76 -5.85 12.33
N PHE A 133 -4.79 -5.74 11.42
CA PHE A 133 -4.38 -4.45 10.87
C PHE A 133 -5.55 -3.73 10.15
N GLU A 134 -6.33 -4.44 9.34
CA GLU A 134 -7.52 -3.88 8.71
C GLU A 134 -8.56 -3.41 9.74
N ALA A 135 -8.76 -4.16 10.84
CA ALA A 135 -9.67 -3.76 11.90
C ALA A 135 -9.23 -2.45 12.59
N GLU A 136 -7.92 -2.24 12.78
CA GLU A 136 -7.39 -0.97 13.29
C GLU A 136 -7.62 0.19 12.31
N LEU A 137 -7.50 -0.06 11.00
CA LEU A 137 -7.82 0.94 9.98
C LEU A 137 -9.32 1.30 9.96
N ILE A 138 -10.20 0.32 10.20
CA ILE A 138 -11.64 0.53 10.29
C ILE A 138 -11.98 1.32 11.56
N ASP A 139 -11.44 0.95 12.73
CA ASP A 139 -11.71 1.65 14.00
C ASP A 139 -11.34 3.14 13.91
N GLU A 140 -10.18 3.48 13.32
CA GLU A 140 -9.84 4.89 13.06
C GLU A 140 -10.78 5.57 12.07
N TRP A 141 -11.20 4.85 11.04
CA TRP A 141 -12.17 5.41 10.08
C TRP A 141 -13.51 5.66 10.76
N GLU A 142 -14.02 4.75 11.58
CA GLU A 142 -15.30 4.89 12.29
C GLU A 142 -15.30 6.15 13.17
N ARG A 143 -14.21 6.37 13.92
CA ARG A 143 -14.04 7.57 14.76
C ARG A 143 -14.10 8.85 13.93
N GLU A 144 -13.33 8.92 12.85
CA GLU A 144 -13.31 10.13 12.01
C GLU A 144 -14.60 10.30 11.21
N PHE A 145 -15.26 9.22 10.83
CA PHE A 145 -16.54 9.24 10.13
C PHE A 145 -17.65 9.76 11.03
N GLU A 146 -17.72 9.30 12.29
CA GLU A 146 -18.66 9.82 13.29
C GLU A 146 -18.50 11.33 13.48
N TRP A 147 -17.26 11.81 13.68
CA TRP A 147 -16.99 13.25 13.75
C TRP A 147 -17.34 13.98 12.46
N THR A 148 -17.11 13.38 11.30
CA THR A 148 -17.42 14.00 10.01
C THR A 148 -18.92 14.20 9.84
N VAL A 149 -19.73 13.22 10.28
CA VAL A 149 -21.20 13.29 10.24
C VAL A 149 -21.73 14.27 11.28
N ASP A 150 -21.22 14.24 12.51
CA ASP A 150 -21.65 15.12 13.61
C ASP A 150 -21.40 16.61 13.32
N ASN A 151 -20.33 16.92 12.57
CA ASN A 151 -20.00 18.30 12.19
C ASN A 151 -20.83 18.84 11.01
N LEU A 152 -21.71 18.05 10.41
CA LEU A 152 -22.59 18.50 9.34
C LEU A 152 -23.92 18.99 9.91
N ASP A 153 -24.42 20.09 9.35
CA ASP A 153 -25.79 20.54 9.63
C ASP A 153 -26.81 19.51 9.12
N ASP A 154 -27.96 19.39 9.79
CA ASP A 154 -29.04 18.45 9.41
C ASP A 154 -29.53 18.65 7.96
N ASP A 155 -29.45 19.87 7.44
CA ASP A 155 -29.83 20.26 6.08
C ASP A 155 -28.63 20.48 5.15
N ALA A 156 -27.45 19.96 5.52
CA ALA A 156 -26.22 20.08 4.73
C ALA A 156 -26.43 19.61 3.28
N ASP A 157 -26.09 20.48 2.34
CA ASP A 157 -26.18 20.19 0.93
C ASP A 157 -25.12 19.17 0.48
N ASP A 158 -25.29 18.64 -0.74
CA ASP A 158 -24.35 17.65 -1.28
C ASP A 158 -22.91 18.17 -1.28
N LYS A 159 -22.68 19.44 -1.63
CA LYS A 159 -21.34 20.05 -1.68
C LYS A 159 -20.66 20.07 -0.32
N ALA A 160 -21.39 20.38 0.76
CA ALA A 160 -20.88 20.31 2.12
C ALA A 160 -20.47 18.88 2.47
N LYS A 161 -21.31 17.88 2.14
CA LYS A 161 -21.01 16.45 2.34
C LYS A 161 -19.79 15.99 1.53
N GLN A 162 -19.66 16.41 0.28
CA GLN A 162 -18.48 16.13 -0.56
C GLN A 162 -17.21 16.70 0.08
N ARG A 163 -17.29 17.94 0.60
CA ARG A 163 -16.16 18.61 1.23
C ARG A 163 -15.74 17.90 2.51
N ALA A 164 -16.69 17.55 3.36
CA ALA A 164 -16.46 16.82 4.60
C ALA A 164 -15.78 15.47 4.32
N GLY A 165 -16.31 14.68 3.38
CA GLY A 165 -15.72 13.41 2.97
C GLY A 165 -14.30 13.52 2.41
N LYS A 166 -14.03 14.56 1.61
CA LYS A 166 -12.70 14.86 1.08
C LYS A 166 -11.68 15.20 2.16
N ASP A 167 -12.09 16.01 3.13
CA ASP A 167 -11.22 16.42 4.24
C ASP A 167 -10.93 15.23 5.17
N MET A 168 -11.94 14.41 5.49
CA MET A 168 -11.78 13.15 6.24
C MET A 168 -10.80 12.18 5.54
N LEU A 169 -11.03 11.89 4.24
CA LEU A 169 -10.13 11.02 3.47
C LEU A 169 -8.70 11.57 3.50
N ARG A 170 -8.52 12.87 3.26
CA ARG A 170 -7.19 13.50 3.30
C ARG A 170 -6.52 13.33 4.66
N GLN A 171 -7.25 13.52 5.75
CA GLN A 171 -6.74 13.35 7.11
C GLN A 171 -6.30 11.91 7.37
N LEU A 172 -7.13 10.92 7.02
CA LEU A 172 -6.82 9.50 7.22
C LEU A 172 -5.61 9.04 6.37
N LEU A 173 -5.47 9.54 5.14
CA LEU A 173 -4.30 9.22 4.29
C LEU A 173 -2.97 9.81 4.81
N LEU A 174 -3.03 10.81 5.70
CA LEU A 174 -1.86 11.33 6.41
C LEU A 174 -1.51 10.49 7.64
N ARG A 175 -2.49 9.79 8.24
CA ARG A 175 -2.31 8.88 9.39
C ARG A 175 -1.73 7.54 8.94
N THR A 176 -0.42 7.54 8.74
CA THR A 176 0.37 6.38 8.28
C THR A 176 1.16 5.71 9.41
N GLY A 177 0.96 6.14 10.66
CA GLY A 177 1.57 5.53 11.84
C GLY A 177 0.93 4.20 12.26
N ILE A 178 -0.24 3.85 11.71
CA ILE A 178 -0.83 2.52 11.86
C ILE A 178 -0.19 1.64 10.80
N SER A 179 0.62 0.69 11.25
CA SER A 179 1.39 -0.20 10.40
C SER A 179 1.06 -1.65 10.70
N VAL A 180 1.15 -2.49 9.66
CA VAL A 180 0.92 -3.93 9.80
C VAL A 180 1.97 -4.59 10.70
N ARG A 181 3.19 -4.03 10.74
CA ARG A 181 4.25 -4.38 11.71
C ARG A 181 5.00 -3.13 12.15
N ALA A 182 5.51 -3.15 13.37
CA ALA A 182 6.14 -1.99 14.02
C ALA A 182 7.27 -1.33 13.21
N ARG A 183 7.99 -2.08 12.36
CA ARG A 183 9.08 -1.55 11.52
C ARG A 183 8.75 -1.44 10.03
N TYR A 184 7.55 -1.83 9.62
CA TYR A 184 7.10 -1.66 8.23
C TYR A 184 6.40 -0.31 8.07
N ASN A 185 7.16 0.69 7.61
CA ASN A 185 6.74 2.10 7.62
C ASN A 185 6.46 2.67 6.22
N ASP A 186 6.22 1.81 5.24
CA ASP A 186 5.96 2.24 3.87
C ASP A 186 4.54 2.80 3.71
N PRO A 187 4.37 4.13 3.50
CA PRO A 187 3.06 4.77 3.65
C PRO A 187 2.01 4.33 2.63
N PHE A 188 2.46 3.86 1.46
CA PHE A 188 1.56 3.42 0.38
C PHE A 188 0.67 2.27 0.85
N PHE A 189 1.17 1.40 1.73
CA PHE A 189 0.45 0.20 2.13
C PHE A 189 -0.78 0.56 2.96
N ALA A 190 -0.63 1.39 3.99
CA ALA A 190 -1.76 1.84 4.81
C ALA A 190 -2.78 2.70 4.03
N ARG A 191 -2.33 3.44 3.01
CA ARG A 191 -3.21 4.19 2.10
C ARG A 191 -3.99 3.25 1.19
N GLY A 192 -3.29 2.36 0.49
CA GLY A 192 -3.89 1.39 -0.41
C GLY A 192 -4.83 0.43 0.30
N GLN A 193 -4.52 0.01 1.53
CA GLN A 193 -5.40 -0.84 2.33
C GLN A 193 -6.72 -0.16 2.69
N ARG A 194 -6.71 1.15 2.98
CA ARG A 194 -7.95 1.93 3.11
C ARG A 194 -8.74 1.96 1.80
N HIS A 195 -8.07 2.07 0.65
CA HIS A 195 -8.75 2.00 -0.64
C HIS A 195 -9.33 0.61 -0.91
N MET A 196 -8.66 -0.47 -0.50
CA MET A 196 -9.21 -1.84 -0.57
C MET A 196 -10.43 -2.03 0.32
N LEU A 197 -10.41 -1.48 1.54
CA LEU A 197 -11.57 -1.46 2.44
C LEU A 197 -12.75 -0.69 1.83
N ALA A 198 -12.48 0.45 1.17
CA ALA A 198 -13.51 1.21 0.47
C ALA A 198 -14.01 0.47 -0.78
N ASP A 199 -13.14 -0.23 -1.51
CA ASP A 199 -13.51 -1.02 -2.69
C ASP A 199 -14.43 -2.19 -2.34
N SER A 200 -14.21 -2.81 -1.17
CA SER A 200 -15.07 -3.86 -0.63
C SER A 200 -16.33 -3.33 0.08
N GLY A 201 -16.52 -2.01 0.14
CA GLY A 201 -17.67 -1.37 0.78
C GLY A 201 -17.68 -1.45 2.31
N ARG A 202 -16.58 -1.89 2.94
CA ARG A 202 -16.44 -1.97 4.41
C ARG A 202 -16.29 -0.60 5.06
N ILE A 203 -15.79 0.37 4.30
CA ILE A 203 -15.73 1.78 4.69
C ILE A 203 -16.19 2.64 3.51
N GLY A 204 -16.47 3.93 3.77
CA GLY A 204 -16.68 4.88 2.70
C GLY A 204 -16.40 6.32 3.04
N TRP A 205 -16.31 7.14 2.00
CA TRP A 205 -15.81 8.52 2.13
C TRP A 205 -16.91 9.57 2.16
N HIS A 206 -18.06 9.30 1.57
CA HIS A 206 -19.20 10.22 1.58
C HIS A 206 -20.08 9.95 2.81
N PRO A 207 -20.64 10.97 3.50
CA PRO A 207 -21.56 10.75 4.63
C PRO A 207 -22.72 9.79 4.31
N ASP A 208 -23.29 9.92 3.11
CA ASP A 208 -24.35 9.03 2.62
C ASP A 208 -23.83 7.76 1.86
N PHE A 209 -22.59 7.31 2.08
CA PHE A 209 -21.96 6.28 1.22
C PHE A 209 -22.75 4.96 1.18
N GLU A 210 -23.32 4.50 2.30
CA GLU A 210 -24.10 3.25 2.36
C GLU A 210 -25.30 3.30 1.41
N SER A 211 -26.00 4.44 1.39
CA SER A 211 -27.14 4.67 0.50
C SER A 211 -26.68 4.71 -0.96
N ARG A 212 -25.55 5.35 -1.26
CA ARG A 212 -24.99 5.42 -2.62
C ARG A 212 -24.51 4.05 -3.11
N LEU A 213 -23.86 3.25 -2.26
CA LEU A 213 -23.46 1.88 -2.57
C LEU A 213 -24.67 0.99 -2.86
N THR A 214 -25.72 1.11 -2.04
CA THR A 214 -26.97 0.37 -2.25
C THR A 214 -27.60 0.71 -3.60
N GLN A 215 -27.60 1.99 -3.99
CA GLN A 215 -28.10 2.42 -5.30
C GLN A 215 -27.26 1.85 -6.45
N LEU A 216 -25.93 1.85 -6.35
CA LEU A 216 -25.05 1.25 -7.37
C LEU A 216 -25.34 -0.24 -7.59
N LEU A 217 -25.59 -0.98 -6.51
CA LEU A 217 -25.87 -2.42 -6.58
C LEU A 217 -27.28 -2.74 -7.11
N GLN A 218 -28.21 -1.77 -7.08
CA GLN A 218 -29.58 -1.92 -7.58
C GLN A 218 -29.75 -1.57 -9.06
N VAL A 219 -28.74 -0.96 -9.71
CA VAL A 219 -28.78 -0.68 -11.15
C VAL A 219 -28.39 -1.96 -11.92
N PRO A 220 -29.28 -2.55 -12.75
CA PRO A 220 -28.91 -3.66 -13.61
C PRO A 220 -27.92 -3.17 -14.67
N ALA A 221 -26.85 -3.95 -14.89
CA ALA A 221 -25.81 -3.71 -15.89
C ALA A 221 -26.36 -3.60 -17.32
#